data_AF-A0AA50E2B7-F1
#
_entry.id   AF-A0AA50E2B7-F1
#
_cell.length_a   1.000
_cell.length_b   1.000
_cell.length_c   1.000
_cell.angle_alpha   90.00
_cell.angle_beta   90.00
_cell.angle_gamma   90.00
#
_symmetry.space_group_name_H-M   'P 1'
#
loop_
_entity.id
_entity.type
_entity.pdbx_description
1 polymer ?
#
loop_
_entity_poly.entity_id
_entity_poly.type
_entity_poly.pdbx_seq_one_letter_code
_entity_poly.pdbx_strand_id
1 'polypeptide(L)'
;MAVGTFKQSRFQLPLPRLSVMDRYLFVELFLPFIFGMGMFTSLALSIGTLFDLVRRVTESGLPMDIAVKILFLKMPEFVVLAFPMSMLLASLMAYSRLSSDSELIALRSIGVSIYRLVVPALLFGIVVTGIAFVFNDRITPAASYEALATLDRAIHQDRPPAKSKILFIRNTAWCDNRTATRKIF
;
A
#
# COMPACT_ATOMS: atom_id res chain seq x y z
N MET A 1 16.93 -31.13 -59.43
CA MET A 1 15.61 -30.87 -58.84
C MET A 1 15.76 -30.86 -57.34
N ALA A 2 15.38 -29.75 -56.71
CA ALA A 2 15.61 -29.45 -55.29
C ALA A 2 14.38 -29.80 -54.44
N VAL A 3 14.59 -30.45 -53.31
CA VAL A 3 13.68 -30.47 -52.14
C VAL A 3 14.63 -30.60 -50.93
N GLY A 4 14.98 -29.55 -50.20
CA GLY A 4 14.09 -28.81 -49.31
C GLY A 4 14.53 -29.10 -47.87
N THR A 5 15.69 -28.57 -47.47
CA THR A 5 16.21 -28.69 -46.10
C THR A 5 15.36 -27.86 -45.15
N PHE A 6 14.48 -28.53 -44.40
CA PHE A 6 13.66 -27.92 -43.36
C PHE A 6 14.57 -27.42 -42.23
N LYS A 7 14.87 -26.13 -42.25
CA LYS A 7 15.63 -25.42 -41.22
C LYS A 7 14.79 -25.42 -39.94
N GLN A 8 15.07 -26.35 -39.03
CA GLN A 8 14.54 -26.30 -37.68
C GLN A 8 15.08 -25.07 -36.96
N SER A 9 14.33 -23.97 -36.99
CA SER A 9 14.49 -22.88 -36.06
C SER A 9 14.09 -23.40 -34.68
N ARG A 10 15.07 -23.92 -33.93
CA ARG A 10 14.92 -24.11 -32.48
C ARG A 10 14.61 -22.75 -31.89
N PHE A 11 13.34 -22.51 -31.58
CA PHE A 11 12.90 -21.44 -30.71
C PHE A 11 13.38 -21.82 -29.29
N GLN A 12 14.68 -21.62 -29.05
CA GLN A 12 15.26 -21.72 -27.72
C GLN A 12 14.71 -20.54 -26.95
N LEU A 13 13.62 -20.74 -26.22
CA LEU A 13 13.23 -19.84 -25.14
C LEU A 13 14.40 -19.82 -24.14
N PRO A 14 15.14 -18.71 -24.00
CA PRO A 14 16.16 -18.62 -22.98
C PRO A 14 15.40 -18.46 -21.67
N LEU A 15 15.04 -19.57 -21.02
CA LEU A 15 14.65 -19.52 -19.63
C LEU A 15 15.88 -19.00 -18.88
N PRO A 16 15.84 -17.79 -18.29
CA PRO A 16 16.97 -17.29 -17.54
C PRO A 16 17.17 -18.21 -16.35
N ARG A 17 18.22 -19.04 -16.39
CA ARG A 17 18.72 -19.66 -15.17
C ARG A 17 19.06 -18.51 -14.24
N LEU A 18 18.41 -18.46 -13.06
CA LEU A 18 18.66 -17.44 -12.05
C LEU A 18 20.17 -17.36 -11.83
N SER A 19 20.76 -16.26 -12.30
CA SER A 19 22.18 -16.03 -12.13
C SER A 19 22.44 -15.81 -10.65
N VAL A 20 23.61 -16.24 -10.16
CA VAL A 20 24.06 -15.95 -8.78
C VAL A 20 23.96 -14.43 -8.50
N MET A 21 24.18 -13.64 -9.54
CA MET A 21 24.10 -12.19 -9.57
C MET A 21 22.67 -11.65 -9.36
N ASP A 22 21.66 -12.27 -9.98
CA ASP A 22 20.27 -11.84 -9.82
C ASP A 22 19.82 -12.11 -8.38
N ARG A 23 20.16 -13.28 -7.83
CA ARG A 23 19.87 -13.64 -6.44
C ARG A 23 20.52 -12.67 -5.46
N TYR A 24 21.76 -12.26 -5.72
CA TYR A 24 22.47 -11.28 -4.90
C TYR A 24 21.75 -9.93 -4.91
N LEU A 25 21.41 -9.39 -6.09
CA LEU A 25 20.66 -8.15 -6.23
C LEU A 25 19.29 -8.20 -5.53
N PHE A 26 18.58 -9.33 -5.60
CA PHE A 26 17.30 -9.52 -4.91
C PHE A 26 17.45 -9.47 -3.39
N VAL A 27 18.48 -10.11 -2.82
CA VAL A 27 18.74 -10.07 -1.37
C VAL A 27 19.11 -8.65 -0.93
N GLU A 28 19.91 -7.96 -1.74
CA GLU A 28 20.33 -6.59 -1.50
C GLU A 28 19.17 -5.59 -1.56
N LEU A 29 18.14 -5.84 -2.39
CA LEU A 29 16.89 -5.06 -2.43
C LEU A 29 15.94 -5.40 -1.28
N PHE A 30 15.87 -6.67 -0.89
CA PHE A 30 14.89 -7.15 0.07
C PHE A 30 15.11 -6.60 1.48
N LEU A 31 16.37 -6.52 1.93
CA LEU A 31 16.70 -6.05 3.28
C LEU A 31 16.32 -4.58 3.51
N PRO A 32 16.73 -3.64 2.63
CA PRO A 32 16.34 -2.24 2.72
C PRO A 32 14.84 -2.02 2.51
N PHE A 33 14.16 -2.89 1.74
CA PHE A 33 12.71 -2.84 1.56
C PHE A 33 11.95 -3.13 2.85
N ILE A 34 12.27 -4.22 3.54
CA ILE A 34 11.63 -4.55 4.82
C ILE A 34 11.94 -3.48 5.88
N PHE A 35 13.19 -3.01 5.92
CA PHE A 35 13.57 -1.91 6.80
C PHE A 35 12.76 -0.64 6.51
N GLY A 36 12.67 -0.24 5.24
CA GLY A 36 11.89 0.91 4.80
C GLY A 36 10.40 0.75 5.10
N MET A 37 9.84 -0.44 4.89
CA MET A 37 8.43 -0.73 5.19
C MET A 37 8.13 -0.52 6.67
N GLY A 38 8.97 -1.07 7.56
CA GLY A 38 8.84 -0.90 9.01
C GLY A 38 8.99 0.56 9.43
N MET A 39 10.02 1.24 8.92
CA MET A 39 10.30 2.65 9.20
C MET A 39 9.12 3.55 8.78
N PHE A 40 8.69 3.47 7.53
CA PHE A 40 7.60 4.31 7.02
C PHE A 40 6.26 4.00 7.69
N THR A 41 5.95 2.72 7.95
CA THR A 41 4.71 2.34 8.64
C THR A 41 4.70 2.87 10.08
N SER A 42 5.81 2.71 10.81
CA SER A 42 5.93 3.21 12.19
C SER A 42 5.83 4.73 12.27
N LEU A 43 6.50 5.45 11.36
CA LEU A 43 6.43 6.91 11.28
C LEU A 43 5.02 7.39 10.94
N ALA A 44 4.39 6.78 9.94
CA ALA A 44 3.05 7.16 9.50
C ALA A 44 1.98 6.89 10.58
N LEU A 45 2.07 5.76 11.30
CA LEU A 45 1.20 5.46 12.43
C LEU A 45 1.35 6.47 13.58
N SER A 46 2.60 6.77 13.93
CA SER A 46 2.91 7.70 15.03
C SER A 46 2.35 9.09 14.75
N ILE A 47 2.61 9.62 13.56
CA ILE A 47 2.18 10.96 13.16
C ILE A 47 0.67 11.00 12.88
N GLY A 48 0.13 9.97 12.22
CA GLY A 48 -1.21 10.01 11.64
C GLY A 48 -2.33 9.59 12.58
N THR A 49 -2.11 8.62 13.48
CA THR A 49 -3.22 8.06 14.30
C THR A 49 -2.92 8.01 15.79
N LEU A 50 -1.66 7.83 16.19
CA LEU A 50 -1.32 7.70 17.61
C LEU A 50 -1.63 8.99 18.38
N PHE A 51 -1.19 10.15 17.89
CA PHE A 51 -1.47 11.44 18.54
C PHE A 51 -2.97 11.75 18.61
N ASP A 52 -3.70 11.47 17.54
CA ASP A 52 -5.15 11.67 17.48
C ASP A 52 -5.90 10.78 18.47
N LEU A 53 -5.49 9.52 18.61
CA LEU A 53 -6.09 8.59 19.58
C LEU A 53 -5.78 8.99 21.02
N VAL A 54 -4.53 9.38 21.33
CA VAL A 54 -4.16 9.85 22.68
C VAL A 54 -4.97 11.08 23.08
N ARG A 55 -5.17 12.01 22.14
CA ARG A 55 -6.02 13.19 22.37
C ARG A 55 -7.47 12.79 22.66
N ARG A 56 -8.04 11.85 21.89
CA ARG A 56 -9.42 11.37 22.08
C ARG A 56 -9.62 10.59 23.39
N VAL A 57 -8.61 9.83 23.84
CA VAL A 57 -8.64 9.15 25.14
C VAL A 57 -8.70 10.18 26.28
N THR A 58 -7.89 11.24 26.19
CA THR A 58 -7.85 12.29 27.23
C THR A 58 -9.08 13.21 27.21
N GLU A 59 -9.56 13.62 26.02
CA GLU A 59 -10.65 14.60 25.88
C GLU A 59 -12.06 13.97 25.90
N SER A 60 -12.22 12.77 25.34
CA SER A 60 -13.52 12.11 25.15
C SER A 60 -13.75 10.93 26.09
N GLY A 61 -12.78 10.60 26.96
CA GLY A 61 -12.89 9.48 27.91
C GLY A 61 -12.90 8.10 27.24
N LEU A 62 -12.35 7.99 26.02
CA LEU A 62 -12.37 6.75 25.26
C LEU A 62 -11.59 5.64 25.99
N PRO A 63 -12.17 4.45 26.22
CA PRO A 63 -11.47 3.33 26.84
C PRO A 63 -10.18 2.96 26.07
N MET A 64 -9.08 2.78 26.80
CA MET A 64 -7.74 2.56 26.22
C MET A 64 -7.67 1.26 25.38
N ASP A 65 -8.42 0.24 25.78
CA ASP A 65 -8.58 -1.02 25.06
C ASP A 65 -9.18 -0.82 23.66
N ILE A 66 -10.20 0.04 23.54
CA ILE A 66 -10.81 0.38 22.25
C ILE A 66 -9.84 1.19 21.39
N ALA A 67 -9.10 2.12 21.98
CA ALA A 67 -8.11 2.92 21.26
C ALA A 67 -6.99 2.05 20.65
N VAL A 68 -6.45 1.09 21.40
CA VAL A 68 -5.45 0.14 20.91
C VAL A 68 -6.02 -0.72 19.78
N LYS A 69 -7.27 -1.18 19.91
CA LYS A 69 -7.94 -1.93 18.84
C LYS A 69 -8.05 -1.10 17.55
N ILE A 70 -8.46 0.16 17.65
CA ILE A 70 -8.55 1.06 16.48
C ILE A 70 -7.17 1.28 15.86
N LEU A 71 -6.11 1.42 16.66
CA LEU A 71 -4.74 1.55 16.16
C LEU A 71 -4.33 0.34 15.30
N PHE A 72 -4.62 -0.88 15.76
CA PHE A 72 -4.34 -2.10 14.99
C PHE A 72 -5.19 -2.19 13.72
N LEU A 73 -6.46 -1.81 13.77
CA LEU A 73 -7.34 -1.78 12.59
C LEU A 73 -6.91 -0.71 11.56
N LYS A 74 -6.17 0.31 11.99
CA LYS A 74 -5.62 1.35 11.11
C LYS A 74 -4.26 1.00 10.52
N MET A 75 -3.52 0.04 11.07
CA MET A 75 -2.21 -0.37 10.53
C MET A 75 -2.21 -0.76 9.04
N PRO A 76 -3.17 -1.54 8.51
CA PRO A 76 -3.14 -1.96 7.11
C PRO A 76 -3.19 -0.79 6.11
N GLU A 77 -3.87 0.30 6.49
CA GLU A 77 -3.96 1.52 5.68
C GLU A 77 -2.57 2.16 5.48
N PHE A 78 -1.78 2.24 6.56
CA PHE A 78 -0.43 2.80 6.51
C PHE A 78 0.58 1.88 5.82
N VAL A 79 0.42 0.56 5.96
CA VAL A 79 1.27 -0.41 5.23
C VAL A 79 1.11 -0.24 3.73
N VAL A 80 -0.11 0.00 3.24
CA VAL A 80 -0.36 0.23 1.81
C VAL A 80 0.36 1.47 1.29
N LEU A 81 0.35 2.55 2.07
CA LEU A 81 1.08 3.78 1.76
C LEU A 81 2.60 3.59 1.82
N ALA A 82 3.09 2.69 2.68
CA ALA A 82 4.51 2.41 2.86
C ALA A 82 5.13 1.58 1.72
N PHE A 83 4.34 0.78 0.97
CA PHE A 83 4.88 -0.03 -0.14
C PHE A 83 5.65 0.77 -1.21
N PRO A 84 5.09 1.82 -1.84
CA PRO A 84 5.83 2.58 -2.86
C PRO A 84 7.02 3.35 -2.26
N MET A 85 6.86 3.89 -1.05
CA MET A 85 7.93 4.64 -0.37
C MET A 85 9.12 3.75 -0.01
N SER A 86 8.85 2.56 0.55
CA SER A 86 9.87 1.57 0.89
C SER A 86 10.55 1.00 -0.36
N MET A 87 9.83 0.82 -1.47
CA MET A 87 10.43 0.38 -2.73
C MET A 87 11.44 1.40 -3.27
N LEU A 88 11.12 2.69 -3.21
CA LEU A 88 12.04 3.76 -3.61
C LEU A 88 13.29 3.75 -2.74
N LEU A 89 13.11 3.75 -1.42
CA LEU A 89 14.23 3.69 -0.47
C LEU A 89 15.10 2.46 -0.72
N ALA A 90 14.48 1.30 -0.94
CA ALA A 90 15.21 0.06 -1.14
C ALA A 90 16.05 0.06 -2.41
N SER A 91 15.48 0.53 -3.51
CA SER A 91 16.22 0.66 -4.77
C SER A 91 17.40 1.62 -4.61
N LEU A 92 17.19 2.76 -3.95
CA LEU A 92 18.25 3.75 -3.73
C LEU A 92 19.37 3.19 -2.85
N MET A 93 19.03 2.57 -1.72
CA MET A 93 20.02 2.03 -0.79
C MET A 93 20.79 0.85 -1.40
N ALA A 94 20.11 -0.07 -2.07
CA ALA A 94 20.75 -1.22 -2.71
C ALA A 94 21.76 -0.78 -3.78
N TYR A 95 21.35 0.09 -4.71
CA TYR A 95 22.26 0.60 -5.74
C TYR A 95 23.35 1.53 -5.17
N SER A 96 23.04 2.30 -4.12
CA SER A 96 24.04 3.11 -3.43
C SER A 96 25.14 2.23 -2.85
N ARG A 97 24.79 1.13 -2.16
CA ARG A 97 25.78 0.20 -1.60
C ARG A 97 26.63 -0.45 -2.69
N LEU A 98 26.00 -1.00 -3.73
CA LEU A 98 26.72 -1.58 -4.88
C LEU A 98 27.66 -0.59 -5.57
N SER A 99 27.29 0.69 -5.62
CA SER A 99 28.13 1.74 -6.17
C SER A 99 29.28 2.10 -5.23
N SER A 100 29.04 2.19 -3.92
CA SER A 100 30.07 2.48 -2.92
C SER A 100 31.12 1.38 -2.83
N ASP A 101 30.70 0.12 -2.92
CA ASP A 101 31.57 -1.05 -2.88
C ASP A 101 32.26 -1.32 -4.23
N SER A 102 32.07 -0.43 -5.23
CA SER A 102 32.60 -0.55 -6.59
C SER A 102 32.20 -1.83 -7.35
N GLU A 103 31.25 -2.61 -6.82
CA GLU A 103 30.73 -3.83 -7.44
C GLU A 103 30.03 -3.50 -8.76
N LEU A 104 29.25 -2.42 -8.79
CA LEU A 104 28.55 -1.98 -10.01
C LEU A 104 29.53 -1.64 -11.14
N ILE A 105 30.69 -1.06 -10.81
CA ILE A 105 31.74 -0.71 -11.77
C ILE A 105 32.49 -1.95 -12.24
N ALA A 106 32.81 -2.88 -11.33
CA ALA A 106 33.46 -4.15 -11.64
C ALA A 106 32.63 -5.02 -12.59
N LEU A 107 31.30 -5.04 -12.41
CA LEU A 107 30.41 -5.78 -13.29
C LEU A 107 30.32 -5.16 -14.69
N ARG A 108 30.38 -3.83 -14.76
CA ARG A 108 30.43 -3.12 -16.05
C ARG A 108 31.75 -3.34 -16.79
N SER A 109 32.88 -3.47 -16.10
CA SER A 109 34.18 -3.69 -16.76
C SER A 109 34.28 -5.05 -17.45
N ILE A 110 33.53 -6.05 -16.98
CA ILE A 110 33.43 -7.40 -17.58
C ILE A 110 32.38 -7.42 -18.71
N GLY A 111 31.76 -6.29 -19.04
CA GLY A 111 30.82 -6.14 -20.15
C GLY A 111 29.37 -6.49 -19.81
N VAL A 112 28.99 -6.57 -18.52
CA VAL A 112 27.59 -6.74 -18.13
C VAL A 112 26.80 -5.48 -18.47
N SER A 113 25.69 -5.63 -19.20
CA SER A 113 24.83 -4.52 -19.57
C SER A 113 24.09 -3.93 -18.36
N ILE A 114 23.92 -2.62 -18.34
CA ILE A 114 23.21 -1.93 -17.25
C ILE A 114 21.76 -2.38 -17.13
N TYR A 115 21.12 -2.68 -18.27
CA TYR A 115 19.74 -3.15 -18.32
C TYR A 115 19.55 -4.43 -17.50
N ARG A 116 20.53 -5.34 -17.52
CA ARG A 116 20.47 -6.59 -16.75
C ARG A 116 20.55 -6.37 -15.24
N LEU A 117 21.22 -5.30 -14.80
CA LEU A 117 21.27 -4.89 -13.38
C LEU A 117 19.93 -4.32 -12.90
N VAL A 118 19.18 -3.64 -13.78
CA VAL A 118 17.90 -2.99 -13.44
C VAL A 118 16.72 -3.97 -13.46
N VAL A 119 16.76 -5.00 -14.31
CA VAL A 119 15.73 -6.04 -14.42
C VAL A 119 15.29 -6.65 -13.07
N PRO A 120 16.19 -7.10 -12.17
CA PRO A 120 15.77 -7.66 -10.88
C PRO A 120 15.02 -6.65 -10.00
N ALA A 121 15.42 -5.37 -10.01
CA ALA A 121 14.68 -4.34 -9.28
C ALA A 121 13.29 -4.09 -9.87
N LEU A 122 13.14 -4.13 -11.21
CA LEU A 122 11.84 -4.02 -11.86
C LEU A 122 10.94 -5.22 -11.56
N LEU A 123 11.49 -6.45 -11.61
CA LEU A 123 10.75 -7.66 -11.23
C LEU A 123 10.29 -7.59 -9.77
N PHE A 124 11.17 -7.14 -8.86
CA PHE A 124 10.81 -6.91 -7.46
C PHE A 124 9.70 -5.87 -7.32
N GLY A 125 9.77 -4.75 -8.03
CA GLY A 125 8.72 -3.72 -8.05
C GLY A 125 7.37 -4.23 -8.55
N ILE A 126 7.35 -5.09 -9.57
CA ILE A 126 6.12 -5.73 -10.06
C ILE A 126 5.52 -6.64 -8.98
N VAL A 127 6.35 -7.45 -8.31
CA VAL A 127 5.91 -8.30 -7.20
C VAL A 127 5.32 -7.46 -6.06
N VAL A 128 6.01 -6.40 -5.66
CA VAL A 128 5.53 -5.46 -4.62
C VAL A 128 4.22 -4.80 -5.04
N THR A 129 4.07 -4.42 -6.30
CA THR A 129 2.82 -3.84 -6.83
C THR A 129 1.67 -4.85 -6.76
N GLY A 130 1.91 -6.11 -7.10
CA GLY A 130 0.91 -7.18 -6.95
C GLY A 130 0.48 -7.39 -5.50
N ILE A 131 1.42 -7.37 -4.56
CA ILE A 131 1.12 -7.46 -3.12
C ILE A 131 0.32 -6.23 -2.65
N ALA A 132 0.74 -5.03 -3.03
CA ALA A 132 0.07 -3.78 -2.67
C ALA A 132 -1.37 -3.73 -3.19
N PHE A 133 -1.60 -4.22 -4.41
CA PHE A 133 -2.94 -4.32 -5.01
C PHE A 133 -3.86 -5.22 -4.17
N VAL A 134 -3.39 -6.40 -3.76
CA VAL A 134 -4.19 -7.32 -2.92
C VAL A 134 -4.49 -6.71 -1.55
N PHE A 135 -3.52 -6.03 -0.94
CA PHE A 135 -3.74 -5.32 0.32
C PHE A 135 -4.78 -4.20 0.18
N ASN A 136 -4.70 -3.42 -0.90
CA ASN A 136 -5.60 -2.31 -1.16
C ASN A 136 -7.04 -2.77 -1.45
N ASP A 137 -7.23 -3.85 -2.20
CA ASP A 137 -8.56 -4.36 -2.58
C ASP A 137 -9.27 -5.08 -1.42
N ARG A 138 -8.54 -5.88 -0.64
CA ARG A 138 -9.15 -6.79 0.35
C ARG A 138 -8.98 -6.33 1.79
N ILE A 139 -7.77 -5.92 2.16
CA ILE A 139 -7.39 -5.77 3.57
C ILE A 139 -7.76 -4.38 4.09
N THR A 140 -7.36 -3.34 3.35
CA THR A 140 -7.58 -1.94 3.75
C THR A 140 -9.05 -1.55 3.91
N PRO A 141 -9.98 -1.85 2.97
CA PRO A 141 -11.37 -1.45 3.11
C PRO A 141 -12.09 -2.17 4.25
N ALA A 142 -11.82 -3.47 4.44
CA ALA A 142 -12.39 -4.24 5.54
C ALA A 142 -11.96 -3.66 6.91
N ALA A 143 -10.66 -3.40 7.07
CA ALA A 143 -10.12 -2.85 8.31
C ALA A 143 -10.61 -1.42 8.59
N SER A 144 -10.72 -0.60 7.54
CA SER A 144 -11.21 0.79 7.65
C SER A 144 -12.68 0.86 8.03
N TYR A 145 -13.51 -0.05 7.50
CA TYR A 145 -14.92 -0.13 7.85
C TYR A 145 -15.13 -0.50 9.33
N GLU A 146 -14.39 -1.50 9.82
CA GLU A 146 -14.47 -1.91 11.22
C GLU A 146 -13.95 -0.83 12.19
N ALA A 147 -12.92 -0.07 11.77
CA ALA A 147 -12.38 1.03 12.58
C ALA A 147 -13.44 2.12 12.77
N LEU A 148 -14.14 2.49 11.69
CA LEU A 148 -15.21 3.47 11.73
C LEU A 148 -16.41 2.97 12.55
N ALA A 149 -16.82 1.72 12.36
CA ALA A 149 -17.93 1.13 13.12
C ALA A 149 -17.64 1.05 14.63
N THR A 150 -16.40 0.73 15.01
CA THR A 150 -15.98 0.69 16.41
C THR A 150 -15.96 2.08 17.03
N LEU A 151 -15.50 3.08 16.28
CA LEU A 151 -15.45 4.48 16.72
C LEU A 151 -16.86 5.08 16.85
N ASP A 152 -17.75 4.79 15.90
CA ASP A 152 -19.16 5.23 15.92
C ASP A 152 -19.91 4.66 17.14
N ARG A 153 -19.72 3.37 17.44
CA ARG A 153 -20.28 2.73 18.64
C ARG A 153 -19.76 3.35 19.94
N ALA A 154 -18.46 3.64 20.01
CA ALA A 154 -17.86 4.20 21.21
C ALA A 154 -18.29 5.66 21.46
N ILE A 155 -18.50 6.46 20.42
CA ILE A 155 -18.97 7.85 20.55
C ILE A 155 -20.49 7.93 20.78
N HIS A 156 -21.28 7.04 20.19
CA HIS A 156 -22.74 7.02 20.36
C HIS A 156 -23.21 6.46 21.70
N GLN A 157 -22.35 5.76 22.45
CA GLN A 157 -22.59 5.44 23.84
C GLN A 157 -22.71 6.73 24.71
N ASP A 158 -21.98 7.80 24.35
CA ASP A 158 -21.90 9.04 25.13
C ASP A 158 -22.74 10.21 24.59
N ARG A 159 -23.31 10.12 23.38
CA ARG A 159 -24.21 11.16 22.82
C ARG A 159 -25.41 10.58 22.06
N PRO A 160 -26.66 10.94 22.43
CA PRO A 160 -27.84 10.48 21.72
C PRO A 160 -27.79 10.91 20.23
N PRO A 161 -28.26 10.06 19.30
CA PRO A 161 -28.01 10.20 17.88
C PRO A 161 -28.77 11.38 17.26
N ALA A 162 -28.09 12.50 17.05
CA ALA A 162 -28.61 13.64 16.28
C ALA A 162 -28.54 13.44 14.75
N LYS A 163 -27.98 12.32 14.27
CA LYS A 163 -27.76 12.05 12.83
C LYS A 163 -29.01 11.51 12.12
N SER A 164 -29.95 10.91 12.85
CA SER A 164 -31.25 10.49 12.30
C SER A 164 -32.18 11.68 12.03
N LYS A 165 -32.09 12.74 12.86
CA LYS A 165 -32.99 13.90 12.76
C LYS A 165 -32.72 14.75 11.51
N ILE A 166 -31.46 14.87 11.10
CA ILE A 166 -31.06 15.70 9.93
C ILE A 166 -31.43 15.02 8.60
N LEU A 167 -31.32 13.68 8.51
CA LEU A 167 -31.73 12.95 7.30
C LEU A 167 -33.25 12.94 7.12
N PHE A 168 -34.00 12.84 8.23
CA PHE A 168 -35.45 12.94 8.21
C PHE A 168 -35.94 14.35 7.84
N ILE A 169 -35.38 15.41 8.43
CA ILE A 169 -35.81 16.79 8.14
C ILE A 169 -35.54 17.16 6.67
N ARG A 170 -34.42 16.69 6.09
CA ARG A 170 -34.13 16.97 4.68
C ARG A 170 -35.13 16.29 3.74
N ASN A 171 -35.55 15.05 4.00
CA ASN A 171 -36.52 14.37 3.15
C ASN A 171 -37.94 14.97 3.31
N THR A 172 -38.34 15.36 4.52
CA THR A 172 -39.65 15.98 4.75
C THR A 172 -39.76 17.38 4.14
N ALA A 173 -38.69 18.18 4.19
CA ALA A 173 -38.68 19.54 3.63
C ALA A 173 -38.83 19.58 2.09
N TRP A 174 -38.33 18.57 1.38
CA TRP A 174 -38.49 18.44 -0.08
C TRP A 174 -39.88 17.92 -0.50
N CYS A 175 -40.61 17.26 0.40
CA CYS A 175 -41.93 16.71 0.10
C CYS A 175 -43.04 17.77 0.20
N ASP A 176 -42.93 18.69 1.16
CA ASP A 176 -43.92 19.74 1.39
C ASP A 176 -43.98 20.80 0.26
N ASN A 177 -42.83 21.18 -0.30
CA ASN A 177 -42.78 22.22 -1.34
C ASN A 177 -43.30 21.77 -2.73
N ARG A 178 -43.55 20.47 -2.94
CA ARG A 178 -44.15 19.95 -4.19
C ARG A 178 -45.68 19.95 -4.19
N THR A 179 -46.32 20.07 -3.03
CA THR A 179 -47.79 20.18 -2.91
C THR A 179 -48.29 21.62 -3.04
N ALA A 180 -47.45 22.62 -2.75
CA ALA A 180 -47.82 24.04 -2.86
C ALA A 180 -47.89 24.54 -4.32
N THR A 181 -47.12 23.97 -5.24
CA THR A 181 -47.08 24.39 -6.66
C THR A 181 -48.22 23.80 -7.51
N ARG A 182 -48.99 22.84 -6.99
CA ARG A 182 -50.11 22.20 -7.71
C ARG A 182 -51.47 22.88 -7.49
N LYS A 183 -51.52 24.00 -6.75
CA LYS A 183 -52.72 24.81 -6.49
C LYS A 183 -52.77 26.13 -7.29
N ILE A 184 -51.89 26.32 -8.27
CA ILE A 184 -51.78 27.55 -9.09
C ILE A 184 -52.04 27.25 -10.58
N PHE A 185 -52.74 26.16 -10.90
CA PHE A 185 -53.30 25.90 -12.22
C PHE A 185 -54.67 25.24 -12.08
#